data_AF-A0A2U3Z8I8-F1
#
_entry.id   AF-A0A2U3Z8I8-F1
#
_cell.length_a   1.000
_cell.length_b   1.000
_cell.length_c   1.000
_cell.angle_alpha   90.00
_cell.angle_beta   90.00
_cell.angle_gamma   90.00
#
_symmetry.space_group_name_H-M   'P 1'
#
loop_
_entity.id
_entity.type
_entity.pdbx_description
1 polymer ?
#
loop_
_entity_poly.entity_id
_entity_poly.type
_entity_poly.pdbx_seq_one_letter_code
_entity_poly.pdbx_strand_id
1 'polypeptide(L)'
;MLYTFVVLVQMERLPSVQEWIVIAYIFTYAIEKVREIFMSEAGKISQKIKVWFSDYFNISDTIAIISFFIGFGLRFGAKWNFENAYDNHVFVAGRLIYCLNIIFWYVRLLDFLAVNQQAGPYVMMIGKMVS
;
A
#
# COMPACT_ATOMS: atom_id res chain seq x y z
N MET A 1 -4.06 -1.61 12.09
CA MET A 1 -5.14 -2.20 12.93
C MET A 1 -6.31 -2.71 12.09
N LEU A 2 -7.06 -1.86 11.38
CA LEU A 2 -8.16 -2.34 10.52
C LEU A 2 -7.66 -3.22 9.35
N TYR A 3 -6.56 -2.83 8.72
CA TYR A 3 -6.02 -3.61 7.60
C TYR A 3 -5.55 -5.01 8.01
N THR A 4 -4.85 -5.12 9.15
CA THR A 4 -4.49 -6.42 9.74
C THR A 4 -5.70 -7.28 10.06
N PHE A 5 -6.78 -6.68 10.58
CA PHE A 5 -8.01 -7.42 10.85
C PHE A 5 -8.62 -7.99 9.57
N VAL A 6 -8.69 -7.19 8.51
CA VAL A 6 -9.20 -7.61 7.19
C VAL A 6 -8.37 -8.73 6.57
N VAL A 7 -7.05 -8.72 6.79
CA VAL A 7 -6.14 -9.75 6.26
C VAL A 7 -6.18 -11.06 7.06
N LEU A 8 -6.26 -10.97 8.40
CA LEU A 8 -6.20 -12.12 9.31
C LEU A 8 -7.54 -12.85 9.44
N VAL A 9 -8.65 -12.11 9.43
CA VAL A 9 -9.99 -12.69 9.50
C VAL A 9 -10.35 -13.30 8.14
N GLN A 10 -11.12 -14.38 8.15
CA GLN A 10 -11.57 -15.06 6.95
C GLN A 10 -12.27 -14.06 6.01
N MET A 11 -11.68 -13.88 4.82
CA MET A 11 -12.26 -13.03 3.78
C MET A 11 -13.51 -13.70 3.21
N GLU A 12 -14.65 -13.05 3.41
CA GLU A 12 -15.91 -13.44 2.78
C GLU A 12 -15.97 -12.97 1.32
N ARG A 13 -16.95 -13.49 0.57
CA ARG A 13 -17.17 -13.16 -0.84
C ARG A 13 -17.46 -11.67 -1.06
N LEU A 14 -18.11 -11.03 -0.09
CA LEU A 14 -18.40 -9.60 -0.12
C LEU A 14 -17.42 -8.84 0.78
N PRO A 15 -16.99 -7.63 0.39
CA PRO A 15 -16.14 -6.83 1.24
C PRO A 15 -16.86 -6.45 2.52
N SER A 16 -16.22 -6.68 3.67
CA SER A 16 -16.75 -6.27 4.96
C SER A 16 -16.69 -4.75 5.12
N VAL A 17 -17.42 -4.22 6.10
CA VAL A 17 -17.39 -2.77 6.42
C VAL A 17 -15.95 -2.31 6.72
N GLN A 18 -15.16 -3.13 7.41
CA GLN A 18 -13.77 -2.83 7.71
C GLN A 18 -12.91 -2.77 6.45
N GLU A 19 -13.16 -3.65 5.47
CA GLU A 19 -12.45 -3.64 4.19
C GLU A 19 -12.74 -2.37 3.39
N TRP A 20 -14.00 -1.93 3.34
CA TRP A 20 -14.38 -0.66 2.71
C TRP A 20 -13.66 0.54 3.31
N ILE A 21 -13.51 0.60 4.63
CA ILE A 21 -12.76 1.67 5.30
C ILE A 21 -11.29 1.67 4.85
N VAL A 22 -10.67 0.49 4.73
CA VAL A 22 -9.27 0.39 4.27
C VAL A 22 -9.13 0.83 2.81
N ILE A 23 -10.05 0.40 1.95
CA ILE A 23 -10.07 0.81 0.54
C ILE A 23 -10.21 2.32 0.43
N ALA A 24 -11.15 2.92 1.17
CA ALA A 24 -11.34 4.36 1.21
C ALA A 24 -10.08 5.08 1.68
N TYR A 25 -9.43 4.60 2.74
CA TYR A 25 -8.19 5.16 3.26
C TYR A 25 -7.08 5.16 2.21
N ILE A 26 -6.80 4.00 1.60
CA ILE A 26 -5.72 3.86 0.60
C ILE A 26 -6.04 4.68 -0.66
N PHE A 27 -7.31 4.75 -1.06
CA PHE A 27 -7.74 5.58 -2.18
C PHE A 27 -7.52 7.07 -1.91
N THR A 28 -7.95 7.57 -0.74
CA THR A 28 -7.70 8.97 -0.36
C THR A 28 -6.21 9.27 -0.20
N TYR A 29 -5.43 8.33 0.32
CA TYR A 29 -3.98 8.43 0.44
C TYR A 29 -3.31 8.53 -0.94
N ALA A 30 -3.76 7.74 -1.92
CA ALA A 30 -3.27 7.83 -3.29
C ALA A 30 -3.55 9.20 -3.92
N ILE A 31 -4.74 9.77 -3.69
CA ILE A 31 -5.08 11.13 -4.13
C ILE A 31 -4.16 12.16 -3.47
N GLU A 32 -3.89 12.02 -2.17
CA GLU A 32 -2.97 12.91 -1.47
C GLU A 32 -1.55 12.84 -2.02
N LYS A 33 -1.04 11.65 -2.33
CA LYS A 33 0.27 11.47 -2.98
C LYS A 33 0.32 12.08 -4.38
N VAL A 34 -0.76 11.95 -5.15
CA VAL A 34 -0.88 12.64 -6.45
C VAL A 34 -0.83 14.15 -6.27
N ARG A 35 -1.55 14.71 -5.28
CA ARG A 35 -1.50 16.14 -4.94
C ARG A 35 -0.09 16.59 -4.54
N GLU A 36 0.62 15.79 -3.73
CA GLU A 36 2.00 16.05 -3.30
C GLU A 36 2.95 16.18 -4.49
N ILE A 37 2.87 15.25 -5.45
CA ILE A 37 3.65 15.28 -6.69
C ILE A 37 3.36 16.55 -7.51
N PHE A 38 2.09 16.96 -7.59
CA PHE A 38 1.72 18.19 -8.33
C PHE A 38 2.21 19.47 -7.65
N MET A 39 2.27 19.51 -6.32
CA MET A 39 2.69 20.70 -5.55
C MET A 39 4.22 20.82 -5.37
N SER A 40 4.99 19.80 -5.73
CA SER A 40 6.46 19.83 -5.65
C SER A 40 7.07 21.00 -6.46
N GLU A 41 8.14 21.61 -5.99
CA GLU A 41 8.62 22.95 -6.41
C GLU A 41 9.17 23.06 -7.86
N ALA A 42 9.41 21.94 -8.56
CA ALA A 42 10.10 21.98 -9.86
C ALA A 42 9.22 22.47 -11.03
N GLY A 43 9.70 23.36 -11.89
CA GLY A 43 8.89 23.90 -13.01
C GLY A 43 8.41 22.87 -14.06
N LYS A 44 9.08 21.71 -14.19
CA LYS A 44 8.73 20.64 -15.15
C LYS A 44 8.22 19.39 -14.43
N ILE A 45 7.08 18.84 -14.88
CA ILE A 45 6.43 17.64 -14.29
C ILE A 45 7.38 16.43 -14.24
N SER A 46 8.15 16.20 -15.30
CA SER A 46 9.13 15.09 -15.34
C SER A 46 10.21 15.20 -14.25
N GLN A 47 10.62 16.43 -13.91
CA GLN A 47 11.60 16.68 -12.87
C GLN A 47 10.98 16.53 -11.47
N LYS A 48 9.72 16.95 -11.27
CA LYS A 48 8.98 16.73 -10.02
C LYS A 48 8.92 15.25 -9.66
N ILE A 49 8.53 14.41 -10.63
CA ILE A 49 8.44 12.96 -10.45
C ILE A 49 9.81 12.37 -10.10
N LYS A 50 10.88 12.79 -10.79
CA LYS A 50 12.23 12.31 -10.52
C LYS A 50 12.72 12.65 -9.10
N VAL A 51 12.45 13.87 -8.63
CA VAL A 51 12.81 14.28 -7.27
C VAL A 51 12.00 13.50 -6.24
N TRP A 52 10.70 13.33 -6.46
CA TRP A 52 9.82 12.61 -5.54
C TRP A 52 10.20 11.12 -5.40
N PHE A 53 10.60 10.47 -6.51
CA PHE A 53 11.12 9.11 -6.49
C PHE A 53 12.56 8.98 -5.93
N SER A 54 13.22 10.06 -5.53
CA SER A 54 14.53 9.96 -4.86
C SER A 54 14.42 9.41 -3.45
N ASP A 55 13.25 9.52 -2.81
CA ASP A 55 13.03 9.04 -1.46
C ASP A 55 12.60 7.56 -1.47
N TYR A 56 13.33 6.73 -0.72
CA TYR A 56 13.06 5.29 -0.61
C TYR A 56 11.63 5.00 -0.14
N PHE A 57 11.09 5.79 0.79
CA PHE A 57 9.73 5.63 1.29
C PHE A 57 8.66 5.96 0.24
N ASN A 58 8.89 6.95 -0.64
CA ASN A 58 7.96 7.32 -1.71
C ASN A 58 7.91 6.24 -2.80
N ILE A 59 9.05 5.62 -3.12
CA ILE A 59 9.10 4.44 -4.01
C ILE A 59 8.25 3.30 -3.40
N SER A 60 8.50 2.98 -2.12
CA SER A 60 7.76 1.94 -1.40
C SER A 60 6.25 2.21 -1.39
N ASP A 61 5.83 3.44 -1.12
CA ASP A 61 4.42 3.84 -1.13
C ASP A 61 3.77 3.66 -2.50
N THR A 62 4.49 3.97 -3.58
CA THR A 62 3.99 3.77 -4.95
C THR A 62 3.74 2.30 -5.24
N ILE A 63 4.68 1.43 -4.86
CA ILE A 63 4.54 -0.03 -5.01
C ILE A 63 3.37 -0.53 -4.15
N ALA A 64 3.20 -0.01 -2.94
CA ALA A 64 2.10 -0.36 -2.05
C ALA A 64 0.75 0.00 -2.66
N ILE A 65 0.59 1.20 -3.22
CA ILE A 65 -0.66 1.66 -3.82
C ILE A 65 -0.99 0.85 -5.08
N ILE A 66 -0.02 0.67 -5.99
CA ILE A 66 -0.24 -0.07 -7.25
C ILE A 66 -0.59 -1.53 -6.96
N SER A 67 0.18 -2.20 -6.11
CA SER A 67 -0.10 -3.61 -5.77
C SER A 67 -1.44 -3.78 -5.04
N PHE A 68 -1.86 -2.80 -4.24
CA PHE A 68 -3.18 -2.80 -3.60
C PHE A 68 -4.32 -2.78 -4.61
N PHE A 69 -4.27 -1.88 -5.61
CA PHE A 69 -5.31 -1.81 -6.64
C PHE A 69 -5.33 -3.05 -7.53
N ILE A 70 -4.18 -3.67 -7.80
CA ILE A 70 -4.11 -4.97 -8.50
C ILE A 70 -4.81 -6.05 -7.67
N GLY A 71 -4.48 -6.17 -6.38
CA GLY A 71 -5.11 -7.12 -5.48
C GLY A 71 -6.63 -6.89 -5.38
N PHE A 72 -7.05 -5.63 -5.30
CA PHE A 72 -8.46 -5.23 -5.28
C PHE A 72 -9.17 -5.60 -6.58
N GLY A 73 -8.55 -5.32 -7.73
CA GLY A 73 -9.07 -5.69 -9.04
C GLY A 73 -9.26 -7.20 -9.21
N LEU A 74 -8.29 -8.01 -8.78
CA LEU A 74 -8.39 -9.47 -8.82
C LEU A 74 -9.49 -9.99 -7.88
N ARG A 75 -9.65 -9.37 -6.70
CA ARG A 75 -10.72 -9.73 -5.76
C ARG A 75 -12.12 -9.45 -6.33
N PHE A 76 -12.32 -8.29 -6.96
CA PHE A 76 -13.60 -7.95 -7.59
C PHE A 76 -13.83 -8.71 -8.90
N GLY A 77 -12.76 -8.99 -9.67
CA GLY A 77 -12.81 -9.78 -10.89
C GLY A 77 -13.20 -11.24 -10.64
N ALA A 78 -12.77 -11.82 -9.50
CA ALA A 78 -13.14 -13.17 -9.09
C ALA A 78 -14.65 -13.35 -8.78
N LYS A 79 -15.41 -12.25 -8.62
CA LYS A 79 -16.87 -12.27 -8.39
C LYS A 79 -17.66 -12.85 -9.57
N TRP A 80 -17.09 -12.83 -10.78
CA TRP A 80 -17.79 -13.19 -12.02
C TRP A 80 -17.79 -14.69 -12.35
N ASN A 81 -16.90 -15.50 -11.74
CA ASN A 81 -16.86 -16.95 -11.95
C ASN A 81 -17.56 -17.68 -10.78
N PHE A 82 -18.86 -17.90 -10.97
CA PHE A 82 -19.82 -18.35 -9.98
C PHE A 82 -19.84 -19.89 -9.86
N GLU A 83 -18.90 -20.48 -9.12
CA GLU A 83 -19.12 -21.87 -8.67
C GLU A 83 -18.54 -22.16 -7.28
N ASN A 84 -17.29 -21.80 -6.97
CA ASN A 84 -16.73 -21.91 -5.61
C ASN A 84 -15.70 -20.81 -5.31
N ALA A 85 -15.87 -20.10 -4.18
CA ALA A 85 -15.02 -18.96 -3.81
C ALA A 85 -13.55 -19.32 -3.49
N TYR A 86 -13.29 -20.57 -3.10
CA TYR A 86 -11.96 -21.05 -2.75
C TYR A 86 -11.26 -21.84 -3.87
N ASP A 87 -11.99 -22.33 -4.88
CA ASP A 87 -11.41 -22.97 -6.09
C ASP A 87 -10.95 -21.96 -7.14
N ASN A 88 -11.39 -20.70 -7.01
CA ASN A 88 -10.94 -19.64 -7.91
C ASN A 88 -9.51 -19.22 -7.55
N HIS A 89 -8.54 -19.71 -8.32
CA HIS A 89 -7.12 -19.29 -8.24
C HIS A 89 -6.96 -17.76 -8.26
N VAL A 90 -7.86 -17.04 -8.92
CA VAL A 90 -7.88 -15.56 -8.99
C VAL A 90 -8.18 -14.93 -7.62
N PHE A 91 -9.10 -15.50 -6.85
CA PHE A 91 -9.44 -14.99 -5.50
C PHE A 91 -8.28 -15.23 -4.53
N VAL A 92 -7.67 -16.42 -4.59
CA VAL A 92 -6.49 -16.75 -3.78
C VAL A 92 -5.32 -15.82 -4.10
N ALA A 93 -5.05 -15.56 -5.38
CA ALA A 93 -4.02 -14.61 -5.81
C ALA A 93 -4.30 -13.19 -5.29
N GLY A 94 -5.54 -12.71 -5.40
CA GLY A 94 -5.96 -11.43 -4.84
C GLY A 94 -5.71 -11.35 -3.33
N ARG A 95 -6.14 -12.37 -2.58
CA ARG A 95 -5.90 -12.46 -1.13
C ARG A 95 -4.41 -12.47 -0.78
N LEU A 96 -3.59 -13.24 -1.50
CA LEU A 96 -2.14 -13.29 -1.28
C LEU A 96 -1.49 -11.93 -1.49
N ILE A 97 -1.92 -11.19 -2.53
CA ILE A 97 -1.43 -9.83 -2.78
C ILE A 97 -1.82 -8.90 -1.61
N TYR A 98 -3.04 -8.98 -1.11
CA TYR A 98 -3.46 -8.25 0.10
C TYR A 98 -2.58 -8.59 1.32
N CYS A 99 -2.30 -9.87 1.55
CA CYS A 99 -1.45 -10.31 2.65
C CYS A 99 -0.02 -9.76 2.53
N LEU A 100 0.58 -9.77 1.33
CA LEU A 100 1.93 -9.24 1.11
C LEU A 100 1.95 -7.71 1.18
N ASN A 101 0.87 -7.06 0.73
CA ASN A 101 0.77 -5.62 0.65
C ASN A 101 0.87 -4.95 2.04
N ILE A 102 0.43 -5.63 3.11
CA ILE A 102 0.53 -5.12 4.49
C ILE A 102 1.95 -4.79 4.93
N ILE A 103 2.94 -5.51 4.40
CA ILE A 103 4.35 -5.31 4.73
C ILE A 103 4.79 -3.90 4.36
N PHE A 104 4.37 -3.38 3.19
CA PHE A 104 4.72 -2.03 2.75
C PHE A 104 4.14 -0.95 3.69
N TRP A 105 2.90 -1.13 4.16
CA TRP A 105 2.30 -0.20 5.11
C TRP A 105 2.97 -0.23 6.49
N TYR A 106 3.52 -1.38 6.89
CA TYR A 106 4.35 -1.47 8.09
C TYR A 106 5.71 -0.79 7.91
N VAL A 107 6.35 -0.93 6.76
CA VAL A 107 7.59 -0.19 6.44
C VAL A 107 7.34 1.33 6.49
N ARG A 108 6.19 1.80 6.02
CA ARG A 108 5.79 3.22 6.13
C ARG A 108 5.70 3.70 7.60
N LEU A 109 5.41 2.84 8.56
CA LEU A 109 5.45 3.22 9.99
C LEU A 109 6.86 3.55 10.47
N LEU A 110 7.91 3.01 9.84
CA LEU A 110 9.28 3.38 10.17
C LEU A 110 9.58 4.84 9.82
N ASP A 111 8.96 5.38 8.77
CA ASP A 111 9.07 6.80 8.41
C ASP A 111 8.47 7.70 9.52
N PHE A 112 7.31 7.32 10.07
CA PHE A 112 6.75 8.02 11.22
C PHE A 112 7.61 7.89 12.48
N LEU A 113 8.21 6.71 12.70
CA LEU A 113 9.14 6.49 13.81
C LEU A 113 10.41 7.34 13.66
N ALA A 114 10.85 7.56 12.43
CA ALA A 114 12.10 8.25 12.14
C ALA A 114 12.10 9.73 12.56
N VAL A 115 10.92 10.32 12.77
CA VAL A 115 10.74 11.70 13.25
C VAL A 115 11.16 11.85 14.72
N ASN A 116 11.14 10.76 15.51
CA ASN A 116 11.56 10.80 16.91
C ASN A 116 13.09 10.96 17.03
N GLN A 117 13.56 11.86 17.90
CA GLN A 117 14.98 12.15 18.11
C GLN A 117 15.83 10.93 18.48
N GLN A 118 15.23 9.98 19.22
CA GLN A 118 15.92 8.76 19.65
C GLN A 118 15.87 7.66 18.60
N ALA A 119 14.75 7.49 17.90
CA ALA A 119 14.53 6.37 16.98
C ALA A 119 14.96 6.67 15.53
N GLY A 120 14.94 7.94 15.12
CA GLY A 120 15.36 8.41 13.80
C GLY A 120 16.76 7.96 13.37
N PRO A 121 17.79 8.17 14.22
CA PRO A 121 19.15 7.73 13.89
C PRO A 121 19.23 6.23 13.58
N TYR A 122 18.48 5.38 14.29
CA TYR A 122 18.50 3.93 14.08
C TYR A 122 17.87 3.54 12.73
N VAL A 123 16.73 4.12 12.37
CA VAL A 123 16.08 3.84 11.07
C VAL A 123 17.00 4.24 9.92
N MET A 124 17.60 5.43 10.00
CA MET A 124 18.54 5.92 8.97
C MET A 124 19.83 5.09 8.92
N MET A 125 20.31 4.57 10.05
CA MET A 125 21.50 3.72 10.12
C MET A 125 21.28 2.37 9.45
N ILE A 126 20.12 1.74 9.67
CA ILE A 126 19.75 0.48 8.99
C ILE A 126 19.78 0.68 7.46
N GLY A 127 19.19 1.77 6.96
CA GLY A 127 19.20 2.08 5.53
C GLY A 127 20.61 2.22 4.95
N LYS A 128 21.54 2.83 5.70
CA LYS A 128 22.93 3.05 5.28
C LYS A 128 23.82 1.81 5.38
N MET A 129 23.51 0.86 6.26
CA MET A 129 24.33 -0.35 6.45
C MET A 129 23.95 -1.47 5.50
N VAL A 130 22.71 -1.47 5.02
CA VAL A 130 22.22 -2.46 4.06
C VAL A 130 22.60 -2.11 2.61
N SER A 131 22.89 -0.82 2.33
CA SER A 131 23.39 -0.31 1.05
C SER A 131 24.91 -0.41 0.93
#